data_AF-A0A2W7CJ68-F1
#
_entry.id   AF-A0A2W7CJ68-F1
#
_cell.length_a   1.000
_cell.length_b   1.000
_cell.length_c   1.000
_cell.angle_alpha   90.00
_cell.angle_beta   90.00
_cell.angle_gamma   90.00
#
_symmetry.space_group_name_H-M   'P 1'
#
loop_
_entity.id
_entity.type
_entity.pdbx_description
1 polymer ?
#
loop_
_entity_poly.entity_id
_entity_poly.type
_entity_poly.pdbx_seq_one_letter_code
_entity_poly.pdbx_strand_id
1 'polypeptide(L)'
;MTTRLLPALHEGHAPIHLHGAFYEALEAYQTWTPGTDEPQVEFENHMIPISSVFGRMRTCTDMLPWRIEADVLDIVGDALISSGERAITYADAALVLRALCVKRLRGDDYVRLAQ
;
A
#
# COMPACT_ATOMS: atom_id res chain seq x y z
N MET A 1 -17.89 3.48 -20.69
CA MET A 1 -17.76 2.58 -19.52
C MET A 1 -16.30 2.64 -19.07
N THR A 2 -16.00 3.31 -17.96
CA THR A 2 -14.64 3.33 -17.40
C THR A 2 -14.43 2.02 -16.65
N THR A 3 -13.88 1.01 -17.32
CA THR A 3 -13.40 -0.21 -16.68
C THR A 3 -12.29 0.17 -15.71
N ARG A 4 -12.63 0.35 -14.43
CA ARG A 4 -11.63 0.48 -13.38
C ARG A 4 -10.88 -0.84 -13.32
N LEU A 5 -9.56 -0.80 -13.54
CA LEU A 5 -8.70 -1.99 -13.54
C LEU A 5 -8.70 -2.72 -12.18
N LEU A 6 -8.98 -1.99 -11.09
CA LEU A 6 -9.14 -2.57 -9.76
C LEU A 6 -10.62 -2.55 -9.31
N PRO A 7 -11.13 -3.67 -8.76
CA PRO A 7 -12.52 -3.79 -8.33
C PRO A 7 -12.84 -2.82 -7.20
N ALA A 8 -14.12 -2.45 -7.07
CA ALA A 8 -14.58 -1.60 -5.98
C ALA A 8 -14.65 -2.40 -4.67
N LEU A 9 -14.46 -1.69 -3.57
CA LEU A 9 -14.84 -2.20 -2.27
C LEU A 9 -16.37 -2.32 -2.22
N HIS A 10 -16.86 -3.36 -1.57
CA HIS A 10 -18.28 -3.57 -1.30
C HIS A 10 -18.51 -3.33 0.18
N GLU A 11 -19.24 -2.26 0.52
CA GLU A 11 -19.54 -1.88 1.92
C GLU A 11 -18.27 -1.75 2.81
N GLY A 12 -17.15 -1.34 2.21
CA GLY A 12 -15.86 -1.21 2.91
C GLY A 12 -14.99 -2.47 2.86
N HIS A 13 -15.51 -3.59 2.37
CA HIS A 13 -14.77 -4.85 2.27
C HIS A 13 -14.12 -5.00 0.88
N ALA A 14 -12.87 -5.47 0.87
CA ALA A 14 -12.19 -5.77 -0.38
C ALA A 14 -12.50 -7.22 -0.84
N PRO A 15 -12.63 -7.45 -2.16
CA PRO A 15 -12.63 -8.81 -2.68
C PRO A 15 -11.26 -9.46 -2.47
N ILE A 16 -11.24 -10.78 -2.32
CA ILE A 16 -10.03 -11.54 -1.95
C ILE A 16 -8.83 -11.29 -2.89
N HIS A 17 -9.06 -11.15 -4.20
CA HIS A 17 -7.98 -10.86 -5.14
C HIS A 17 -7.32 -9.50 -4.86
N LEU A 18 -8.08 -8.52 -4.37
CA LEU A 18 -7.54 -7.21 -4.03
C LEU A 18 -6.71 -7.24 -2.73
N HIS A 19 -7.03 -8.13 -1.77
CA HIS A 19 -6.14 -8.41 -0.64
C HIS A 19 -4.81 -9.03 -1.10
N GLY A 20 -4.86 -9.96 -2.06
CA GLY A 20 -3.65 -10.55 -2.67
C GLY A 20 -2.79 -9.51 -3.36
N ALA A 21 -3.40 -8.67 -4.20
CA ALA A 21 -2.72 -7.56 -4.88
C ALA A 21 -2.03 -6.61 -3.89
N PHE A 22 -2.65 -6.34 -2.74
CA PHE A 22 -2.05 -5.51 -1.70
C PHE A 22 -0.79 -6.13 -1.12
N TYR A 23 -0.81 -7.44 -0.87
CA TYR A 23 0.35 -8.17 -0.36
C TYR A 23 1.50 -8.15 -1.38
N GLU A 24 1.22 -8.44 -2.64
CA GLU A 24 2.23 -8.34 -3.71
C GLU A 24 2.77 -6.91 -3.87
N ALA A 25 1.90 -5.91 -3.75
CA ALA A 25 2.30 -4.51 -3.80
C ALA A 25 3.22 -4.13 -2.62
N LEU A 26 2.98 -4.71 -1.44
CA LEU A 26 3.81 -4.54 -0.26
C LEU A 26 5.20 -5.17 -0.45
N GLU A 27 5.28 -6.39 -0.96
CA GLU A 27 6.56 -7.05 -1.29
C GLU A 27 7.34 -6.26 -2.35
N ALA A 28 6.65 -5.80 -3.39
CA ALA A 28 7.24 -4.97 -4.44
C ALA A 28 7.75 -3.62 -3.89
N TYR A 29 7.04 -3.00 -2.95
CA TYR A 29 7.51 -1.78 -2.30
C TYR A 29 8.79 -2.00 -1.49
N GLN A 30 8.90 -3.11 -0.74
CA GLN A 30 10.08 -3.41 0.09
C GLN A 30 11.35 -3.58 -0.74
N THR A 31 11.22 -4.12 -1.95
CA THR A 31 12.34 -4.34 -2.87
C THR A 31 12.56 -3.17 -3.84
N TRP A 32 11.73 -2.12 -3.76
CA TRP A 32 11.81 -0.99 -4.68
C TRP A 32 13.08 -0.16 -4.45
N THR A 33 13.95 -0.16 -5.46
CA THR A 33 15.18 0.64 -5.48
C THR A 33 14.85 2.14 -5.64
N PRO A 34 15.34 3.01 -4.73
CA PRO A 34 15.13 4.45 -4.85
C PRO A 34 15.66 5.02 -6.17
N GLY A 35 14.90 5.93 -6.80
CA GLY A 35 15.28 6.57 -8.05
C GLY A 35 14.94 5.78 -9.31
N THR A 36 14.34 4.59 -9.19
CA THR A 36 13.77 3.86 -10.33
C THR A 36 12.28 4.12 -10.47
N ASP A 37 11.72 3.75 -11.62
CA ASP A 37 10.27 3.78 -11.85
C ASP A 37 9.50 2.96 -10.81
N GLU A 38 8.22 3.33 -10.61
CA GLU A 38 7.31 2.64 -9.70
C GLU A 38 7.11 1.16 -10.09
N PRO A 39 7.28 0.22 -9.14
CA PRO A 39 6.95 -1.17 -9.36
C PRO A 39 5.47 -1.35 -9.74
N GLN A 40 5.21 -2.40 -10.50
CA GLN A 40 3.88 -2.80 -10.88
C GLN A 40 3.65 -4.25 -10.45
N VAL A 41 2.42 -4.57 -10.07
CA VAL A 41 1.97 -5.93 -9.77
C VAL A 41 0.93 -6.36 -10.80
N GLU A 42 0.89 -7.66 -11.10
CA GLU A 42 -0.12 -8.18 -12.01
C GLU A 42 -1.46 -8.33 -11.29
N PHE A 43 -2.52 -7.78 -11.89
CA PHE A 43 -3.89 -7.94 -11.42
C PHE A 43 -4.80 -8.22 -12.62
N GLU A 44 -5.38 -9.42 -12.67
CA GLU A 44 -6.25 -9.85 -13.78
C GLU A 44 -5.64 -9.54 -15.17
N ASN A 45 -4.37 -9.93 -15.36
CA ASN A 45 -3.56 -9.74 -16.58
C ASN A 45 -3.20 -8.28 -16.92
N HIS A 46 -3.33 -7.37 -15.96
CA HIS A 46 -2.93 -5.97 -16.10
C HIS A 46 -1.80 -5.65 -15.13
N MET A 47 -0.79 -4.93 -15.60
CA MET A 47 0.25 -4.40 -14.72
C MET A 47 -0.24 -3.11 -14.05
N ILE A 48 -0.39 -3.16 -12.73
CA ILE A 48 -0.96 -2.07 -11.92
C ILE A 48 0.13 -1.47 -11.04
N PRO A 49 0.35 -0.13 -11.05
CA PRO A 49 1.27 0.52 -10.13
C PRO A 49 0.86 0.29 -8.66
N ILE A 50 1.84 0.01 -7.80
CA ILE A 50 1.58 -0.35 -6.39
C ILE A 50 0.82 0.75 -5.62
N SER A 51 1.09 2.04 -5.91
CA SER A 51 0.38 3.18 -5.31
C SER A 51 -1.10 3.22 -5.70
N SER A 52 -1.47 2.65 -6.85
CA SER A 52 -2.86 2.51 -7.27
C SER A 52 -3.56 1.41 -6.48
N VAL A 53 -2.88 0.29 -6.18
CA VAL A 53 -3.39 -0.78 -5.30
C VAL A 53 -3.63 -0.23 -3.90
N PHE A 54 -2.63 0.40 -3.28
CA PHE A 54 -2.80 1.05 -1.98
C PHE A 54 -3.90 2.11 -2.02
N GLY A 55 -3.93 2.98 -3.04
CA GLY A 55 -4.97 3.99 -3.20
C GLY A 55 -6.38 3.42 -3.31
N ARG A 56 -6.51 2.20 -3.82
CA ARG A 56 -7.80 1.51 -3.92
C ARG A 56 -8.29 1.02 -2.56
N MET A 57 -7.39 0.68 -1.65
CA MET A 57 -7.69 0.14 -0.33
C MET A 57 -7.80 1.20 0.77
N ARG A 58 -7.66 2.49 0.45
CA ARG A 58 -7.70 3.60 1.41
C ARG A 58 -8.97 3.74 2.26
N THR A 59 -10.05 3.03 1.92
CA THR A 59 -11.30 2.98 2.69
C THR A 59 -11.71 1.55 3.01
N CYS A 60 -10.76 0.61 2.98
CA CYS A 60 -10.98 -0.79 3.30
C CYS A 60 -11.07 -0.94 4.83
N THR A 61 -12.21 -1.41 5.32
CA THR A 61 -12.48 -1.59 6.76
C THR A 61 -12.06 -2.96 7.27
N ASP A 62 -11.57 -3.83 6.38
CA ASP A 62 -11.00 -5.12 6.76
C ASP A 62 -9.81 -4.92 7.69
N MET A 63 -9.72 -5.78 8.71
CA MET A 63 -8.57 -5.83 9.60
C MET A 63 -7.35 -6.36 8.86
N LEU A 64 -6.19 -5.79 9.15
CA LEU A 64 -4.93 -6.23 8.58
C LEU A 64 -4.54 -7.58 9.23
N PRO A 65 -4.21 -8.62 8.46
CA PRO A 65 -3.71 -9.87 9.02
C PRO A 65 -2.36 -9.67 9.73
N TRP A 66 -2.16 -10.32 10.87
CA TRP A 66 -0.97 -10.14 11.73
C TRP A 66 0.38 -10.24 10.99
N ARG A 67 0.48 -11.13 10.00
CA ARG A 67 1.71 -11.29 9.19
C ARG A 67 1.97 -10.02 8.37
N ILE A 68 0.94 -9.52 7.69
CA ILE A 68 1.03 -8.31 6.87
C ILE A 68 1.27 -7.10 7.76
N GLU A 69 0.67 -7.07 8.95
CA GLU A 69 0.89 -6.02 9.94
C GLU A 69 2.37 -5.88 10.32
N ALA A 70 3.06 -6.99 10.59
CA ALA A 70 4.50 -6.98 10.86
C ALA A 70 5.30 -6.38 9.70
N ASP A 71 5.05 -6.84 8.47
CA ASP A 71 5.74 -6.34 7.27
C ASP A 71 5.48 -4.83 7.03
N VAL A 72 4.26 -4.37 7.30
CA VAL A 72 3.90 -2.95 7.21
C VAL A 72 4.65 -2.16 8.28
N LEU A 73 4.67 -2.62 9.54
CA LEU A 73 5.35 -1.95 10.65
C LEU A 73 6.85 -1.79 10.39
N ASP A 74 7.49 -2.78 9.78
CA ASP A 74 8.91 -2.70 9.39
C ASP A 74 9.20 -1.57 8.38
N ILE A 75 8.21 -1.20 7.55
CA ILE A 75 8.33 -0.14 6.55
C ILE A 75 8.01 1.23 7.14
N VAL A 76 6.90 1.32 7.88
CA VAL A 76 6.31 2.60 8.30
C VAL A 76 6.81 3.07 9.66
N GLY A 77 7.35 2.15 10.47
CA GLY A 77 7.75 2.40 11.85
C GLY A 77 6.64 3.03 12.70
N ASP A 78 7.03 3.94 13.59
CA ASP A 78 6.11 4.63 14.52
C ASP A 78 5.00 5.45 13.84
N ALA A 79 5.10 5.72 12.52
CA ALA A 79 4.11 6.49 11.79
C ALA A 79 2.70 5.85 11.80
N LEU A 80 2.62 4.53 11.97
CA LEU A 80 1.36 3.78 12.07
C LEU A 80 0.95 3.51 13.54
N ILE A 81 1.91 3.54 14.46
CA ILE A 81 1.74 3.21 15.89
C ILE A 81 0.96 4.30 16.65
N SER A 82 0.80 5.50 16.07
CA SER A 82 0.03 6.59 16.69
C SER A 82 -1.48 6.32 16.79
N SER A 83 -1.99 5.20 16.26
CA SER A 83 -3.42 4.85 16.27
C SER A 83 -3.95 4.17 17.56
N GLY A 84 -3.11 3.92 18.58
CA GLY A 84 -3.54 3.40 19.90
C GLY A 84 -3.93 1.90 19.93
N GLU A 85 -4.64 1.45 20.97
CA GLU A 85 -5.07 0.04 21.24
C GLU A 85 -6.02 -0.57 20.18
N ARG A 86 -6.25 0.10 19.05
CA ARG A 86 -7.19 -0.36 18.02
C ARG A 86 -6.46 -1.21 16.98
N ALA A 87 -7.08 -2.33 16.59
CA ALA A 87 -6.61 -3.16 15.49
C ALA A 87 -6.45 -2.35 14.19
N ILE A 88 -5.31 -2.53 13.52
CA ILE A 88 -4.95 -1.84 12.29
C ILE A 88 -5.78 -2.40 11.13
N THR A 89 -6.32 -1.52 10.30
CA THR A 89 -7.07 -1.89 9.08
C THR A 89 -6.20 -1.78 7.84
N TYR A 90 -6.65 -2.40 6.74
CA TYR A 90 -6.04 -2.18 5.43
C TYR A 90 -6.05 -0.70 5.03
N ALA A 91 -7.08 0.08 5.38
CA ALA A 91 -7.11 1.51 5.10
C ALA A 91 -5.96 2.26 5.78
N ASP A 92 -5.67 1.94 7.04
CA ASP A 92 -4.61 2.59 7.81
C ASP A 92 -3.25 2.38 7.14
N ALA A 93 -2.93 1.12 6.81
CA ALA A 93 -1.69 0.77 6.10
C ALA A 93 -1.64 1.38 4.69
N ALA A 94 -2.74 1.28 3.94
CA ALA A 94 -2.84 1.75 2.56
C ALA A 94 -2.58 3.26 2.44
N LEU A 95 -3.08 4.06 3.39
CA LEU A 95 -2.88 5.51 3.39
C LEU A 95 -1.41 5.87 3.55
N VAL A 96 -0.71 5.24 4.50
CA VAL A 96 0.70 5.48 4.77
C VAL A 96 1.57 4.98 3.61
N LEU A 97 1.38 3.73 3.17
CA LEU A 97 2.15 3.15 2.08
C LEU A 97 2.00 3.95 0.77
N ARG A 98 0.79 4.43 0.47
CA ARG A 98 0.58 5.30 -0.69
C ARG A 98 1.32 6.63 -0.55
N ALA A 99 1.30 7.24 0.63
CA ALA A 99 2.04 8.48 0.88
C ALA A 99 3.55 8.28 0.69
N LEU A 100 4.09 7.14 1.14
CA LEU A 100 5.47 6.76 0.94
C LEU A 100 5.81 6.57 -0.55
N CYS A 101 4.94 5.92 -1.33
CA CYS A 101 5.11 5.82 -2.79
C CYS A 101 5.22 7.20 -3.44
N VAL A 102 4.31 8.12 -3.09
CA VAL A 102 4.31 9.49 -3.63
C VAL A 102 5.58 10.24 -3.24
N LYS A 103 6.04 10.10 -1.98
CA LYS A 103 7.26 10.72 -1.49
C LYS A 103 8.49 10.21 -2.26
N ARG A 104 8.58 8.90 -2.46
CA ARG A 104 9.66 8.25 -3.22
C ARG A 104 9.70 8.73 -4.67
N LEU A 105 8.53 8.78 -5.34
CA LEU A 105 8.41 9.27 -6.72
C LEU A 105 8.80 10.73 -6.90
N ARG A 106 8.64 11.56 -5.87
CA ARG A 106 9.07 12.96 -5.90
C ARG A 106 10.57 13.12 -5.68
N GLY A 107 11.27 12.07 -5.25
CA GLY A 107 12.67 12.15 -4.81
C GLY A 107 12.83 12.73 -3.40
N ASP A 108 11.74 12.94 -2.66
CA ASP A 108 11.74 13.56 -1.33
C ASP A 108 12.35 12.65 -0.24
N ASP A 109 12.56 11.37 -0.55
CA ASP A 109 13.28 10.44 0.33
C ASP A 109 14.77 10.77 0.49
N TYR A 110 15.36 11.48 -0.48
CA TYR A 110 16.80 11.73 -0.53
C TYR A 110 17.24 12.95 0.31
N VAL A 111 16.31 13.86 0.64
CA VAL A 111 16.63 15.13 1.31
C VAL A 111 17.01 14.94 2.79
N ARG A 112 16.64 13.83 3.42
CA ARG A 112 16.93 13.57 4.85
C ARG A 112 18.25 12.82 5.14
N LEU A 113 18.89 12.23 4.13
CA LEU A 113 20.18 11.52 4.29
C LEU A 113 21.39 12.39 3.95
N ALA A 114 21.18 13.63 3.51
CA ALA A 114 22.21 14.58 3.11
C ALA A 114 22.35 15.78 4.07
N GLN A 115 21.82 15.69 5.31
CA GLN A 115 21.98 16.71 6.36
C GLN A 115 22.71 16.14 7.58
#